data_AF-A0A1G2DCL6-F1
#
_entry.id   AF-A0A1G2DCL6-F1
#
_cell.length_a   1.000
_cell.length_b   1.000
_cell.length_c   1.000
_cell.angle_alpha   90.00
_cell.angle_beta   90.00
_cell.angle_gamma   90.00
#
_symmetry.space_group_name_H-M   'P 1'
#
loop_
_entity.id
_entity.type
_entity.pdbx_description
1 polymer ?
#
loop_
_entity_poly.entity_id
_entity_poly.type
_entity_poly.pdbx_seq_one_letter_code
_entity_poly.pdbx_strand_id
1 'polypeptide(L)'
;MTNPGENAPEQFPTPEELKSIFERLLSGKDYTVLVSNEDHVQIETLENGERVEYDYAKAKYDYRNHALPDKSKVSASIHKTYYYGDRPGDGECVANYLDGNWEFIS
;
A
#
# COMPACT_ATOMS: atom_id res chain seq x y z
N MET A 1 35.21 1.26 19.06
CA MET A 1 34.10 0.27 19.01
C MET A 1 32.84 1.06 18.77
N THR A 2 32.43 1.19 17.52
CA THR A 2 31.13 1.78 17.15
C THR A 2 30.10 0.65 17.26
N ASN A 3 29.17 0.76 18.21
CA ASN A 3 28.04 -0.16 18.26
C ASN A 3 27.18 0.07 17.01
N PRO A 4 26.94 -0.95 16.16
CA PRO A 4 26.04 -0.82 15.03
C PRO A 4 24.61 -0.87 15.57
N GLY A 5 24.12 0.27 16.05
CA GLY A 5 22.68 0.58 16.08
C GLY A 5 22.23 0.95 14.66
N GLU A 6 22.57 0.11 13.67
CA GLU A 6 22.08 0.28 12.31
C GLU A 6 20.57 0.09 12.37
N ASN A 7 19.87 1.20 12.09
CA ASN A 7 18.42 1.31 12.03
C ASN A 7 17.85 0.04 11.37
N ALA A 8 17.14 -0.79 12.14
CA ALA A 8 16.30 -1.80 11.51
C ALA A 8 15.41 -1.05 10.51
N PRO A 9 15.37 -1.45 9.22
CA PRO A 9 14.52 -0.78 8.25
C PRO A 9 13.10 -0.72 8.81
N GLU A 10 12.46 0.44 8.67
CA GLU A 10 11.12 0.66 9.19
C GLU A 10 10.19 -0.41 8.62
N GLN A 11 9.50 -1.13 9.52
CA GLN A 11 8.81 -2.37 9.15
C GLN A 11 7.52 -2.10 8.37
N PHE A 12 6.94 -0.91 8.57
CA PHE A 12 5.72 -0.45 7.94
C PHE A 12 5.85 1.05 7.64
N PRO A 13 5.20 1.56 6.59
CA PRO A 13 5.23 2.98 6.27
C PRO A 13 4.62 3.81 7.40
N THR A 14 5.18 5.00 7.62
CA THR A 14 4.55 6.03 8.47
C THR A 14 3.27 6.57 7.82
N PRO A 15 2.36 7.19 8.59
CA PRO A 15 1.18 7.87 8.04
C PRO A 15 1.54 8.93 6.98
N GLU A 16 2.61 9.69 7.20
CA GLU A 16 3.10 10.73 6.29
C GLU A 16 3.63 10.13 4.97
N GLU A 17 4.39 9.04 5.03
CA GLU A 17 4.82 8.31 3.83
C GLU A 17 3.63 7.75 3.09
N LEU A 18 2.70 7.10 3.79
CA LEU A 18 1.52 6.51 3.16
C LEU A 18 0.68 7.56 2.44
N LYS A 19 0.48 8.72 3.05
CA LYS A 19 -0.16 9.87 2.41
C LYS A 19 0.58 10.28 1.12
N SER A 20 1.89 10.42 1.18
CA SER A 20 2.72 10.81 0.03
C SER A 20 2.64 9.79 -1.11
N ILE A 21 2.52 8.50 -0.78
CA ILE A 21 2.38 7.42 -1.76
C ILE A 21 1.01 7.44 -2.42
N PHE A 22 -0.07 7.65 -1.66
CA PHE A 22 -1.41 7.83 -2.25
C PHE A 22 -1.46 9.05 -3.17
N GLU A 23 -0.90 10.19 -2.75
CA GLU A 23 -0.82 11.40 -3.59
C GLU A 23 -0.08 11.13 -4.92
N ARG A 24 1.02 10.36 -4.86
CA ARG A 24 1.77 9.95 -6.04
C ARG A 24 0.97 9.02 -6.95
N LEU A 25 0.32 8.00 -6.39
CA LEU A 25 -0.52 7.05 -7.13
C LEU A 25 -1.68 7.75 -7.83
N LEU A 26 -2.30 8.72 -7.17
CA LEU A 26 -3.43 9.48 -7.69
C LEU A 26 -3.02 10.55 -8.70
N SER A 27 -1.73 10.89 -8.80
CA SER A 27 -1.23 11.92 -9.71
C SER A 27 -1.98 13.25 -9.58
N GLY A 28 -2.29 13.66 -8.34
CA GLY A 28 -2.99 14.90 -8.03
C GLY A 28 -4.51 14.88 -8.21
N LYS A 29 -5.13 13.72 -8.40
CA LYS A 29 -6.60 13.57 -8.36
C LYS A 29 -7.11 13.74 -6.93
N ASP A 30 -8.31 14.33 -6.81
CA ASP A 30 -9.03 14.39 -5.55
C ASP A 30 -9.47 12.98 -5.11
N TYR A 31 -9.55 12.78 -3.79
CA TYR A 31 -9.97 11.52 -3.20
C TYR A 31 -10.71 11.75 -1.88
N THR A 32 -11.53 10.76 -1.49
CA THR A 32 -12.21 10.69 -0.21
C THR A 32 -11.57 9.59 0.63
N VAL A 33 -11.33 9.85 1.92
CA VAL A 33 -10.87 8.82 2.86
C VAL A 33 -12.08 8.06 3.38
N LEU A 34 -12.13 6.74 3.14
CA LEU A 34 -13.18 5.85 3.63
C LEU A 34 -12.83 5.27 5.00
N VAL A 35 -11.57 4.85 5.18
CA VAL A 35 -11.04 4.27 6.42
C VAL A 35 -9.63 4.83 6.65
N SER A 36 -9.30 5.18 7.89
CA SER A 36 -7.95 5.58 8.27
C SER A 36 -7.67 5.22 9.73
N ASN A 37 -6.95 4.13 9.95
CA ASN A 37 -6.44 3.70 11.25
C ASN A 37 -4.99 3.20 11.12
N GLU A 38 -4.39 2.80 12.24
CA GLU A 38 -2.96 2.42 12.30
C GLU A 38 -2.58 1.23 11.40
N ASP A 39 -3.53 0.36 11.05
CA ASP A 39 -3.28 -0.88 10.32
C ASP A 39 -3.85 -0.89 8.90
N HIS A 40 -4.78 0.03 8.60
CA HIS A 40 -5.59 -0.01 7.41
C HIS A 40 -6.00 1.40 6.99
N VAL A 41 -5.73 1.74 5.73
CA VAL A 41 -6.18 2.99 5.11
C VAL A 41 -6.83 2.66 3.78
N GLN A 42 -8.06 3.15 3.60
CA GLN A 42 -8.82 2.97 2.38
C GLN A 42 -9.28 4.32 1.89
N ILE A 43 -9.03 4.60 0.61
CA ILE A 43 -9.45 5.83 -0.06
C ILE A 43 -10.23 5.50 -1.33
N GLU A 44 -11.03 6.45 -1.77
CA GLU A 44 -11.84 6.38 -2.98
C GLU A 44 -11.56 7.59 -3.87
N THR A 45 -11.49 7.37 -5.18
CA THR A 45 -11.41 8.42 -6.20
C THR A 45 -12.27 8.06 -7.41
N LEU A 46 -12.34 8.97 -8.37
CA LEU A 46 -12.92 8.72 -9.69
C LEU A 46 -11.81 8.69 -10.75
N GLU A 47 -11.75 7.61 -11.52
CA GLU A 47 -10.90 7.51 -12.70
C GLU A 47 -11.78 7.36 -13.93
N ASN A 48 -11.71 8.32 -14.86
CA ASN A 48 -12.53 8.33 -16.08
C ASN A 48 -14.05 8.23 -15.83
N GLY A 49 -14.51 8.70 -14.66
CA GLY A 49 -15.91 8.65 -14.24
C GLY A 49 -16.32 7.34 -13.55
N GLU A 50 -15.41 6.39 -13.38
CA GLU A 50 -15.64 5.15 -12.65
C GLU A 50 -15.06 5.23 -11.24
N ARG A 51 -15.77 4.62 -10.28
CA ARG A 51 -15.32 4.53 -8.90
C ARG A 51 -14.12 3.60 -8.80
N VAL A 52 -13.08 4.08 -8.14
CA VAL A 52 -11.87 3.32 -7.84
C VAL A 52 -11.52 3.48 -6.37
N GLU A 53 -11.18 2.39 -5.72
CA GLU A 53 -10.67 2.40 -4.36
C GLU A 53 -9.22 1.99 -4.31
N TYR A 54 -8.46 2.60 -3.39
CA TYR A 54 -7.12 2.17 -3.03
C TYR A 54 -7.11 1.73 -1.57
N ASP A 55 -6.54 0.57 -1.33
CA ASP A 55 -6.56 -0.13 -0.06
C ASP A 55 -5.15 -0.47 0.40
N TYR A 56 -4.68 0.17 1.47
CA TYR A 56 -3.42 -0.16 2.13
C TYR A 56 -3.64 -1.21 3.20
N ALA A 57 -2.93 -2.34 3.12
CA ALA A 57 -3.01 -3.39 4.12
C ALA A 57 -1.63 -3.88 4.56
N LYS A 58 -1.44 -4.02 5.88
CA LYS A 58 -0.28 -4.71 6.46
C LYS A 58 -0.38 -6.22 6.24
N ALA A 59 0.76 -6.86 6.02
CA ALA A 59 0.88 -8.31 6.00
C ALA A 59 0.49 -8.90 7.36
N LYS A 60 -0.36 -9.93 7.35
CA LYS A 60 -0.79 -10.68 8.55
C LYS A 60 0.01 -11.97 8.77
N TYR A 61 1.08 -12.16 7.99
CA TYR A 61 1.96 -13.33 8.00
C TYR A 61 3.42 -12.90 8.23
N ASP A 62 4.28 -13.86 8.56
CA ASP A 62 5.72 -13.62 8.63
C ASP A 62 6.31 -13.45 7.23
N TYR A 63 6.35 -12.21 6.74
CA TYR A 63 6.88 -11.85 5.43
C TYR A 63 8.41 -12.05 5.32
N ARG A 64 9.11 -12.28 6.43
CA ARG A 64 10.55 -12.62 6.44
C ARG A 64 10.80 -14.12 6.35
N ASN A 65 9.76 -14.94 6.31
CA ASN A 65 9.90 -16.37 6.15
C ASN A 65 10.62 -16.69 4.82
N HIS A 66 11.81 -17.28 4.92
CA HIS A 66 12.63 -17.66 3.77
C HIS A 66 11.99 -18.71 2.86
N ALA A 67 10.98 -19.43 3.33
CA ALA A 67 10.21 -20.37 2.53
C ALA A 67 9.20 -19.68 1.59
N LEU A 68 8.91 -18.39 1.78
CA LEU A 68 8.04 -17.63 0.88
C LEU A 68 8.76 -17.34 -0.44
N PRO A 69 8.04 -17.34 -1.58
CA PRO A 69 8.55 -16.78 -2.81
C PRO A 69 8.95 -15.31 -2.62
N ASP A 70 10.00 -14.84 -3.29
CA ASP A 70 10.51 -13.47 -3.09
C ASP A 70 9.44 -12.39 -3.32
N LYS A 71 8.58 -12.59 -4.33
CA LYS A 71 7.45 -11.67 -4.61
C LYS A 71 6.38 -11.62 -3.52
N SER A 72 6.38 -12.57 -2.60
CA SER A 72 5.46 -12.64 -1.46
C SER A 72 6.10 -12.15 -0.16
N LYS A 73 7.37 -11.72 -0.19
CA LYS A 73 8.05 -11.13 0.96
C LYS A 73 7.77 -9.64 0.97
N VAL A 74 6.57 -9.25 1.36
CA VAL A 74 6.15 -7.84 1.46
C VAL A 74 5.54 -7.60 2.83
N SER A 75 5.90 -6.51 3.50
CA SER A 75 5.34 -6.18 4.82
C SER A 75 4.03 -5.41 4.72
N ALA A 76 3.79 -4.72 3.62
CA ALA A 76 2.48 -4.14 3.29
C ALA A 76 2.31 -4.00 1.77
N SER A 77 1.06 -3.82 1.34
CA SER A 77 0.72 -3.58 -0.06
C SER A 77 -0.40 -2.56 -0.20
N ILE A 78 -0.48 -1.92 -1.36
CA ILE A 78 -1.61 -1.12 -1.79
C ILE A 78 -2.29 -1.84 -2.95
N HIS A 79 -3.58 -2.08 -2.82
CA HIS A 79 -4.43 -2.67 -3.85
C HIS A 79 -5.38 -1.62 -4.41
N LYS A 80 -5.55 -1.63 -5.72
CA LYS A 80 -6.52 -0.81 -6.43
C LYS A 80 -7.68 -1.69 -6.85
N THR A 81 -8.91 -1.26 -6.57
CA THR A 81 -10.15 -1.96 -6.93
C THR A 81 -10.98 -1.08 -7.85
N TYR A 82 -11.36 -1.62 -9.01
CA TYR A 82 -12.23 -0.96 -9.98
C TYR A 82 -13.68 -1.41 -9.77
N TYR A 83 -14.61 -0.44 -9.76
CA TYR A 83 -16.03 -0.69 -9.56
C TYR A 83 -16.84 -0.44 -10.83
N TYR A 84 -17.74 -1.38 -11.16
CA TYR A 84 -18.74 -1.23 -12.21
C TYR A 84 -20.12 -1.05 -11.57
N GLY A 85 -20.50 0.22 -11.33
CA GLY A 85 -21.60 0.55 -10.43
C GLY A 85 -21.19 0.31 -8.97
N ASP A 86 -22.02 -0.39 -8.19
CA ASP A 86 -21.76 -0.67 -6.77
C ASP A 86 -21.01 -1.98 -6.52
N ARG A 87 -20.51 -2.64 -7.57
CA ARG A 87 -19.85 -3.95 -7.47
C ARG A 87 -18.37 -3.87 -7.83
N PRO A 88 -17.48 -4.48 -7.03
CA PRO A 88 -16.08 -4.62 -7.42
C PRO A 88 -16.02 -5.56 -8.64
N GLY A 89 -15.38 -5.09 -9.70
CA GLY A 89 -15.29 -5.80 -10.97
C GLY A 89 -13.91 -6.36 -11.24
N ASP A 90 -12.86 -5.60 -10.89
CA ASP A 90 -11.47 -5.97 -11.09
C ASP A 90 -10.60 -5.34 -10.00
N GLY A 91 -9.36 -5.80 -9.87
CA GLY A 91 -8.40 -5.20 -8.96
C GLY A 91 -6.97 -5.70 -9.15
N GLU A 92 -6.03 -4.87 -8.74
CA GLU A 92 -4.61 -5.11 -8.92
C GLU A 92 -3.80 -4.61 -7.72
N CYS A 93 -2.63 -5.20 -7.49
CA CYS A 93 -1.66 -4.64 -6.57
C CYS A 93 -0.87 -3.56 -7.30
N VAL A 94 -0.83 -2.34 -6.76
CA VAL A 94 -0.17 -1.19 -7.40
C VAL A 94 1.13 -0.79 -6.72
N ALA A 95 1.31 -1.18 -5.47
CA ALA A 95 2.55 -0.94 -4.74
C ALA A 95 2.76 -1.96 -3.62
N ASN A 96 4.01 -2.31 -3.38
CA ASN A 96 4.45 -3.16 -2.27
C ASN A 96 5.45 -2.40 -1.40
N TYR A 97 5.45 -2.69 -0.11
CA TYR A 97 6.43 -2.15 0.83
C TYR A 97 7.25 -3.28 1.45
N LEU A 98 8.58 -3.13 1.41
CA LEU A 98 9.52 -4.03 2.06
C LEU A 98 10.76 -3.25 2.49
N ASP A 99 11.22 -3.50 3.71
CA ASP A 99 12.48 -2.98 4.25
C ASP A 99 12.67 -1.46 4.01
N GLY A 100 11.66 -0.67 4.37
CA GLY A 100 11.73 0.79 4.26
C GLY A 100 11.41 1.36 2.87
N ASN A 101 11.11 0.53 1.88
CA ASN A 101 11.01 0.96 0.48
C ASN A 101 9.69 0.57 -0.16
N TRP A 102 9.13 1.50 -0.94
CA TRP A 102 7.98 1.25 -1.82
C TRP A 102 8.44 0.85 -3.23
N GLU A 103 7.95 -0.30 -3.70
CA GLU A 103 8.07 -0.76 -5.07
C GLU A 103 6.72 -0.62 -5.77
N PHE A 104 6.66 0.18 -6.84
CA PHE A 104 5.45 0.37 -7.63
C PHE A 104 5.35 -0.72 -8.69
N ILE A 105 4.18 -1.35 -8.80
CA ILE A 105 3.91 -2.41 -9.76
C ILE A 105 3.34 -1.75 -11.03
N SER A 106 3.97 -2.03 -12.17
CA SER A 106 3.61 -1.50 -13.50
C SER A 106 2.78 -2.47 -14.33
#